data_AF-A0A2V6ENY5-F1
#
_entry.id   AF-A0A2V6ENY5-F1
#
_cell.length_a   1.000
_cell.length_b   1.000
_cell.length_c   1.000
_cell.angle_alpha   90.00
_cell.angle_beta   90.00
_cell.angle_gamma   90.00
#
_symmetry.space_group_name_H-M   'P 1'
#
loop_
_entity.id
_entity.type
_entity.pdbx_description
1 polymer ?
#
loop_
_entity_poly.entity_id
_entity_poly.type
_entity_poly.pdbx_seq_one_letter_code
_entity_poly.pdbx_strand_id
1 'polypeptide(L)'
;MASFVVAGLREELWRSGTLAALRALWPNLFEGQDGQIAGVALIAIVFGFAHLRLGLLAAAMAAVLGFLLGIIMVVHQSIWPAVIAHGMFDATSFAFLPTALEHLQHT
;
A
#
# COMPACT_ATOMS: atom_id res chain seq x y z
N MET A 1 -0.58 -7.21 19.43
CA MET A 1 0.09 -7.18 18.12
C MET A 1 -0.90 -7.71 17.09
N ALA A 2 -1.24 -6.94 16.06
CA ALA A 2 -1.95 -7.50 14.91
C ALA A 2 -0.95 -8.36 14.12
N SER A 3 -1.36 -9.50 13.59
CA SER A 3 -0.52 -10.24 12.64
C SER A 3 -0.29 -9.39 11.38
N PHE A 4 0.82 -9.61 10.67
CA PHE A 4 1.14 -8.87 9.43
C PHE A 4 -0.01 -8.91 8.41
N VAL A 5 -0.71 -10.04 8.33
CA VAL A 5 -1.90 -10.20 7.48
C VAL A 5 -3.05 -9.30 7.95
N VAL A 6 -3.30 -9.18 9.25
CA VAL A 6 -4.38 -8.32 9.78
C VAL A 6 -4.03 -6.83 9.63
N ALA A 7 -2.75 -6.48 9.79
CA ALA A 7 -2.27 -5.13 9.52
C ALA A 7 -2.45 -4.76 8.04
N GLY A 8 -1.92 -5.60 7.13
CA GLY A 8 -2.11 -5.42 5.69
C GLY A 8 -3.58 -5.38 5.29
N LEU A 9 -4.41 -6.28 5.83
CA LEU A 9 -5.86 -6.29 5.57
C LEU A 9 -6.53 -4.96 5.92
N ARG A 10 -6.22 -4.38 7.08
CA ARG A 10 -6.79 -3.09 7.50
C ARG A 10 -6.45 -1.98 6.48
N GLU A 11 -5.21 -1.97 5.99
CA GLU A 11 -4.74 -0.96 5.05
C GLU A 11 -5.31 -1.16 3.65
N GLU A 12 -5.42 -2.41 3.19
CA GLU A 12 -6.11 -2.74 1.94
C GLU A 12 -7.61 -2.42 1.98
N LEU A 13 -8.27 -2.64 3.12
CA LEU A 13 -9.67 -2.23 3.32
C LEU A 13 -9.82 -0.72 3.23
N TRP A 14 -8.92 0.04 3.86
CA TRP A 14 -8.93 1.49 3.75
C TRP A 14 -8.72 1.96 2.30
N ARG A 15 -7.77 1.38 1.58
CA ARG A 15 -7.50 1.71 0.16
C ARG A 15 -8.69 1.38 -0.74
N SER A 16 -9.23 0.18 -0.62
CA SER A 16 -10.39 -0.25 -1.43
C SER A 16 -11.62 0.61 -1.16
N GLY A 17 -11.90 0.92 0.11
CA GLY A 17 -12.99 1.81 0.49
C GLY A 17 -12.80 3.23 -0.04
N THR A 18 -11.58 3.76 0.02
CA THR A 18 -11.26 5.09 -0.50
C THR A 18 -11.41 5.14 -2.03
N LEU A 19 -10.91 4.15 -2.75
CA LEU A 19 -11.07 4.07 -4.20
C LEU A 19 -12.55 3.90 -4.61
N ALA A 20 -13.31 3.10 -3.87
CA ALA A 20 -14.75 2.97 -4.07
C ALA A 20 -15.48 4.30 -3.84
N ALA A 21 -15.09 5.07 -2.82
CA ALA A 21 -15.63 6.40 -2.59
C ALA A 21 -15.29 7.38 -3.74
N LEU A 22 -14.05 7.37 -4.26
CA LEU A 22 -13.68 8.17 -5.43
C LEU A 22 -14.56 7.84 -6.64
N ARG A 23 -14.79 6.55 -6.90
CA ARG A 23 -15.68 6.07 -7.98
C ARG A 23 -17.13 6.51 -7.78
N ALA A 24 -17.62 6.49 -6.55
CA ALA A 24 -19.00 6.89 -6.24
C ALA A 24 -19.20 8.41 -6.36
N LEU A 25 -18.21 9.21 -5.94
CA LEU A 25 -18.30 10.67 -5.93
C LEU A 25 -17.99 11.30 -7.29
N TRP A 26 -17.07 10.70 -8.07
CA TRP A 26 -16.64 11.19 -9.38
C TRP A 26 -16.58 10.05 -10.41
N PRO A 27 -17.72 9.45 -10.77
CA PRO A 27 -17.76 8.28 -11.68
C PRO A 27 -17.13 8.59 -13.05
N ASN A 28 -17.38 9.78 -13.60
CA ASN A 28 -16.83 10.22 -14.88
C ASN A 28 -15.29 10.24 -14.94
N LEU A 29 -14.61 10.29 -13.78
CA LEU A 29 -13.16 10.34 -13.70
C LEU A 29 -12.54 8.99 -13.30
N PHE A 30 -13.21 8.21 -12.45
CA PHE A 30 -12.61 7.03 -11.80
C PHE A 30 -13.27 5.70 -12.14
N GLU A 31 -14.32 5.64 -12.96
CA GLU A 31 -14.97 4.37 -13.30
C GLU A 31 -14.10 3.48 -14.21
N GLY A 32 -13.46 4.07 -15.21
CA GLY A 32 -12.54 3.37 -16.12
C GLY A 32 -11.23 2.94 -15.45
N GLN A 33 -10.55 1.96 -16.05
CA GLN A 33 -9.31 1.38 -15.49
C GLN A 33 -8.21 2.44 -15.30
N ASP A 34 -7.98 3.30 -16.29
CA ASP A 34 -7.00 4.39 -16.20
C ASP A 34 -7.35 5.39 -15.10
N GLY A 35 -8.64 5.68 -14.95
CA GLY A 35 -9.18 6.49 -13.86
C GLY A 35 -8.88 5.86 -12.50
N GLN A 36 -9.14 4.56 -12.34
CA GLN A 36 -8.83 3.84 -11.10
C GLN A 36 -7.32 3.84 -10.79
N ILE A 37 -6.46 3.68 -11.80
CA ILE A 37 -5.00 3.78 -11.66
C ILE A 37 -4.60 5.18 -11.17
N ALA A 38 -5.17 6.25 -11.76
CA ALA A 38 -4.94 7.61 -11.29
C ALA A 38 -5.44 7.81 -9.84
N GLY A 39 -6.61 7.25 -9.50
CA GLY A 39 -7.14 7.24 -8.13
C GLY A 39 -6.19 6.54 -7.15
N VAL A 40 -5.65 5.39 -7.52
CA VAL A 40 -4.63 4.67 -6.75
C VAL A 40 -3.37 5.51 -6.57
N ALA A 41 -2.90 6.23 -7.59
CA ALA A 41 -1.77 7.15 -7.47
C ALA A 41 -2.03 8.26 -6.44
N LEU A 42 -3.21 8.88 -6.46
CA LEU A 42 -3.60 9.89 -5.48
C LEU A 42 -3.65 9.31 -4.06
N ILE A 43 -4.28 8.14 -3.89
CA ILE A 43 -4.36 7.46 -2.59
C ILE A 43 -2.96 7.11 -2.07
N ALA A 44 -2.06 6.64 -2.94
CA ALA A 44 -0.69 6.30 -2.59
C ALA A 44 0.11 7.52 -2.09
N ILE A 45 -0.08 8.68 -2.71
CA ILE A 45 0.53 9.94 -2.25
C ILE A 45 0.04 10.30 -0.84
N VAL A 46 -1.28 10.26 -0.61
CA VAL A 46 -1.87 10.52 0.71
C VAL A 46 -1.37 9.52 1.75
N PHE A 47 -1.27 8.26 1.37
CA PHE A 47 -0.76 7.19 2.23
C PHE A 47 0.71 7.43 2.60
N GLY A 48 1.57 7.80 1.65
CA GLY A 48 2.95 8.18 1.93
C GLY A 48 3.07 9.35 2.89
N PHE A 49 2.24 10.39 2.70
CA PHE A 49 2.20 11.53 3.62
C PHE A 49 1.85 11.14 5.06
N ALA A 50 0.94 10.17 5.24
CA ALA A 50 0.59 9.66 6.57
C ALA A 50 1.78 9.00 7.29
N HIS A 51 2.82 8.59 6.55
CA HIS A 51 4.02 7.93 7.08
C HIS A 51 5.22 8.86 7.25
N LEU A 52 5.08 10.18 7.01
CA LEU A 52 6.20 11.14 7.15
C LEU A 52 6.86 11.15 8.53
N ARG A 53 6.12 10.82 9.59
CA ARG A 53 6.66 10.73 10.96
C ARG A 53 7.73 9.64 11.11
N LEU A 54 7.77 8.67 10.19
CA LEU A 54 8.77 7.61 10.13
C LEU A 54 10.01 8.01 9.31
N GLY A 55 10.01 9.22 8.72
CA GLY A 55 11.07 9.75 7.86
C GLY A 55 10.71 9.72 6.38
N LEU A 56 11.47 10.49 5.58
CA LEU A 56 11.19 10.68 4.16
C LEU A 56 11.31 9.37 3.35
N LEU A 57 12.31 8.56 3.65
CA LEU A 57 12.51 7.27 2.98
C LEU A 57 11.33 6.32 3.24
N ALA A 58 10.89 6.20 4.49
CA ALA A 58 9.75 5.36 4.86
C ALA A 58 8.46 5.84 4.18
N ALA A 59 8.22 7.15 4.15
CA ALA A 59 7.09 7.74 3.45
C ALA A 59 7.11 7.46 1.94
N ALA A 60 8.26 7.59 1.29
CA ALA A 60 8.44 7.30 -0.12
C ALA A 60 8.21 5.80 -0.42
N MET A 61 8.76 4.91 0.41
CA MET A 61 8.54 3.47 0.28
C MET A 61 7.06 3.10 0.47
N ALA A 62 6.39 3.68 1.48
CA ALA A 62 4.97 3.47 1.72
C ALA A 62 4.10 3.93 0.53
N ALA A 63 4.44 5.07 -0.09
CA ALA A 63 3.76 5.52 -1.30
C ALA A 63 3.97 4.54 -2.47
N VAL A 64 5.20 4.12 -2.73
CA VAL A 64 5.52 3.17 -3.82
C VAL A 64 4.81 1.84 -3.61
N LEU A 65 4.90 1.26 -2.42
CA LEU A 65 4.21 0.01 -2.08
C LEU A 65 2.70 0.16 -2.18
N GLY A 66 2.14 1.23 -1.61
CA GLY A 66 0.71 1.51 -1.67
C GLY A 66 0.18 1.68 -3.09
N PHE A 67 0.99 2.23 -3.99
CA PHE A 67 0.69 2.31 -5.42
C PHE A 67 0.70 0.92 -6.07
N LEU A 68 1.78 0.15 -5.91
CA LEU A 68 1.92 -1.19 -6.51
C LEU A 68 0.80 -2.14 -6.05
N LEU A 69 0.47 -2.14 -4.75
CA LEU A 69 -0.63 -2.94 -4.20
C LEU A 69 -1.99 -2.48 -4.75
N GLY A 70 -2.21 -1.18 -4.89
CA GLY A 70 -3.41 -0.66 -5.52
C GLY A 70 -3.55 -1.04 -7.00
N ILE A 71 -2.44 -1.10 -7.76
CA ILE A 71 -2.44 -1.61 -9.13
C ILE A 71 -2.87 -3.08 -9.17
N ILE A 72 -2.35 -3.92 -8.27
CA ILE A 72 -2.77 -5.33 -8.15
C ILE A 72 -4.29 -5.41 -7.95
N MET A 73 -4.86 -4.58 -7.08
CA MET A 73 -6.31 -4.57 -6.86
C MET A 73 -7.10 -4.18 -8.11
N VAL A 74 -6.66 -3.16 -8.84
CA VAL A 74 -7.32 -2.70 -10.07
C VAL A 74 -7.20 -3.75 -11.19
N VAL A 75 -6.06 -4.43 -11.31
CA VAL A 75 -5.86 -5.46 -12.34
C VAL A 75 -6.65 -6.74 -12.02
N HIS A 76 -6.60 -7.19 -10.76
CA HIS A 76 -7.22 -8.45 -10.35
C HIS A 76 -8.68 -8.32 -9.90
N GLN A 77 -9.21 -7.09 -9.79
CA GLN A 77 -10.57 -6.80 -9.31
C GLN A 77 -10.89 -7.48 -7.96
N SER A 78 -9.87 -7.61 -7.10
CA SER A 78 -9.96 -8.31 -5.82
C SER A 78 -8.96 -7.72 -4.82
N ILE A 79 -9.36 -7.62 -3.56
CA ILE A 79 -8.49 -7.15 -2.48
C ILE A 79 -7.51 -8.24 -2.02
N TRP A 80 -7.87 -9.52 -2.17
CA TRP A 80 -7.13 -10.63 -1.58
C TRP A 80 -5.67 -10.76 -2.07
N PRO A 81 -5.38 -10.65 -3.39
CA PRO A 81 -4.00 -10.68 -3.87
C PRO A 81 -3.14 -9.59 -3.24
N ALA A 82 -3.69 -8.38 -3.07
CA ALA A 82 -2.99 -7.27 -2.43
C ALA A 82 -2.81 -7.50 -0.92
N VAL A 83 -3.82 -8.02 -0.22
CA VAL A 83 -3.73 -8.36 1.22
C VAL A 83 -2.63 -9.39 1.47
N ILE A 84 -2.57 -10.44 0.66
CA ILE A 84 -1.55 -11.48 0.78
C ILE A 84 -0.17 -10.93 0.44
N ALA A 85 -0.04 -10.18 -0.66
CA ALA A 85 1.22 -9.57 -1.06
C ALA A 85 1.76 -8.60 0.02
N HIS A 86 0.88 -7.77 0.58
CA HIS A 86 1.21 -6.86 1.67
C HIS A 86 1.67 -7.63 2.92
N GLY A 87 0.87 -8.59 3.39
CA GLY A 87 1.24 -9.39 4.56
C GLY A 87 2.56 -10.15 4.39
N MET A 88 2.84 -10.64 3.17
CA MET A 88 4.12 -11.28 2.84
C MET A 88 5.28 -10.29 2.81
N PHE A 89 5.08 -9.09 2.24
CA PHE A 89 6.08 -8.03 2.26
C PHE A 89 6.47 -7.68 3.70
N ASP A 90 5.49 -7.39 4.56
CA ASP A 90 5.72 -7.06 5.97
C ASP A 90 6.43 -8.17 6.73
N ALA A 91 5.96 -9.42 6.58
CA ALA A 91 6.56 -10.57 7.25
C ALA A 91 8.02 -10.77 6.81
N THR A 92 8.29 -10.60 5.52
CA THR A 92 9.63 -10.76 4.95
C THR A 92 10.56 -9.62 5.38
N SER A 93 10.11 -8.37 5.28
CA SER A 93 10.87 -7.20 5.75
C SER A 93 11.20 -7.30 7.24
N PHE A 94 10.26 -7.78 8.06
CA PHE A 94 10.51 -8.03 9.47
C PHE A 94 11.51 -9.17 9.70
N ALA A 95 11.41 -10.27 8.95
CA ALA A 95 12.32 -11.40 9.06
C ALA A 95 13.78 -11.05 8.69
N PHE A 96 13.98 -10.16 7.70
CA PHE A 96 15.31 -9.69 7.27
C PHE A 96 15.85 -8.50 8.06
N LEU A 97 15.07 -7.93 8.97
CA LEU A 97 15.48 -6.77 9.76
C LEU A 97 16.80 -6.99 10.53
N PRO A 98 17.05 -8.15 11.17
CA PRO A 98 18.32 -8.37 11.87
C PRO A 98 19.54 -8.30 10.93
N THR A 99 19.47 -8.99 9.79
CA THR A 99 20.55 -9.00 8.79
C THR A 99 20.82 -7.62 8.20
N ALA A 100 19.77 -6.84 7.96
CA ALA A 100 19.91 -5.46 7.51
C ALA A 100 20.62 -4.58 8.55
N LEU A 101 20.28 -4.75 9.84
CA LEU A 101 20.93 -4.01 10.93
C LEU A 101 22.40 -4.39 11.08
N GLU A 102 22.75 -5.68 10.98
CA GLU A 102 24.14 -6.14 10.99
C GLU A 102 24.96 -5.48 9.86
N HIS A 103 24.44 -5.46 8.63
CA HIS A 103 25.16 -4.87 7.50
C HIS A 103 25.42 -3.36 7.68
N LEU A 104 24.46 -2.63 8.25
CA LEU A 104 24.58 -1.20 8.56
C LEU A 104 25.55 -0.90 9.72
N GLN A 105 25.81 -1.86 10.61
CA GLN A 105 26.79 -1.71 11.69
C GLN A 105 28.23 -1.95 11.22
N HIS A 106 28.40 -2.63 10.08
CA HIS A 106 29.70 -2.96 9.49
C HIS A 106 30.09 -2.08 8.29
N THR A 107 29.27 -1.07 7.96
CA THR A 107 29.57 -0.01 6.98
C THR A 107 29.94 1.29 7.67
#